data_AF-A0A944GQH0-F1
#
_entry.id   AF-A0A944GQH0-F1
#
_cell.length_a   1.000
_cell.length_b   1.000
_cell.length_c   1.000
_cell.angle_alpha   90.00
_cell.angle_beta   90.00
_cell.angle_gamma   90.00
#
_symmetry.space_group_name_H-M   'P 1'
#
loop_
_entity.id
_entity.type
_entity.pdbx_description
1 polymer ?
#
loop_
_entity_poly.entity_id
_entity_poly.type
_entity_poly.pdbx_seq_one_letter_code
_entity_poly.pdbx_strand_id
1 'polypeptide(L)' 'GDKIHINIPARSIELLVDEETIAQRKAKGVNPPARPLDGYLKRYAKLVTSSNTGAVFVD' A
#
# COMPACT_ATOMS: atom_id res chain seq x y z
N GLY A 1 -4.99 -14.35 11.99
CA GLY A 1 -4.41 -13.70 10.80
C GLY A 1 -5.44 -13.71 9.70
N ASP A 2 -5.38 -12.75 8.78
CA ASP A 2 -6.32 -12.69 7.67
C ASP A 2 -5.92 -13.68 6.58
N LYS A 3 -6.92 -14.32 5.96
CA LYS A 3 -6.67 -15.24 4.85
C LYS A 3 -6.54 -14.44 3.55
N ILE A 4 -5.53 -14.79 2.75
CA ILE A 4 -5.30 -14.20 1.44
C ILE A 4 -5.38 -15.31 0.41
N HIS A 5 -6.16 -15.09 -0.64
CA HIS A 5 -6.22 -15.96 -1.80
C HIS A 5 -5.35 -15.37 -2.93
N ILE A 6 -4.48 -16.19 -3.51
CA ILE A 6 -3.61 -15.80 -4.62
C ILE A 6 -3.92 -16.74 -5.78
N ASN A 7 -4.39 -16.18 -6.89
CA ASN A 7 -4.69 -16.92 -8.10
C ASN A 7 -3.73 -16.49 -9.21
N ILE A 8 -2.71 -17.31 -9.47
CA ILE A 8 -1.69 -17.01 -10.50
C ILE A 8 -2.28 -17.02 -11.92
N PRO A 9 -3.08 -18.03 -12.32
CA PRO A 9 -3.72 -18.02 -13.64
C PRO A 9 -4.60 -16.79 -13.88
N ALA A 10 -5.40 -16.38 -12.90
CA ALA A 10 -6.28 -15.21 -13.00
C ALA A 10 -5.59 -13.87 -12.69
N ARG A 11 -4.33 -13.91 -12.21
CA ARG A 11 -3.55 -12.73 -11.79
C ARG A 11 -4.25 -11.88 -10.71
N SER A 12 -4.95 -12.53 -9.79
CA SER A 12 -5.67 -11.86 -8.69
C SER A 12 -5.07 -12.15 -7.32
N ILE A 13 -5.21 -11.18 -6.42
CA ILE A 13 -4.87 -11.29 -5.00
C ILE A 13 -6.08 -10.75 -4.24
N GLU A 14 -6.70 -11.61 -3.42
CA GLU A 14 -7.94 -11.30 -2.72
C GLU A 14 -7.77 -11.49 -1.22
N LEU A 15 -8.26 -10.51 -0.45
CA LEU A 15 -8.34 -10.59 1.01
C LEU A 15 -9.67 -11.23 1.38
N LEU A 16 -9.65 -12.41 2.00
CA LEU A 16 -10.85 -13.15 2.40
C LEU A 16 -11.38 -12.63 3.74
N VAL A 17 -11.83 -11.37 3.73
CA VAL A 17 -12.40 -10.65 4.87
C VAL A 17 -13.63 -9.89 4.37
N ASP A 18 -14.68 -9.86 5.18
CA ASP A 18 -15.94 -9.19 4.81
C ASP A 18 -15.75 -7.69 4.57
N GLU A 19 -16.52 -7.14 3.63
CA GLU A 19 -16.42 -5.72 3.24
C GLU A 19 -16.66 -4.76 4.41
N GLU A 20 -17.58 -5.10 5.32
CA GLU A 20 -17.86 -4.32 6.53
C GLU A 20 -16.62 -4.19 7.41
N THR A 21 -15.88 -5.30 7.59
CA THR A 21 -14.66 -5.33 8.38
C THR A 21 -13.55 -4.52 7.69
N ILE A 22 -13.46 -4.59 6.36
CA ILE A 22 -12.51 -3.78 5.58
C ILE A 22 -12.83 -2.29 5.74
N ALA A 23 -14.11 -1.90 5.64
CA ALA A 23 -14.54 -0.52 5.80
C ALA A 23 -14.22 0.01 7.21
N GLN A 24 -14.52 -0.75 8.25
CA GLN A 24 -14.19 -0.41 9.64
C GLN A 24 -12.68 -0.21 9.84
N ARG A 25 -11.85 -1.12 9.29
CA ARG A 25 -10.38 -1.01 9.39
C ARG A 25 -9.83 0.19 8.63
N LYS A 26 -10.38 0.49 7.45
CA LYS A 26 -10.03 1.72 6.70
C LYS A 26 -10.42 2.98 7.47
N ALA A 27 -11.59 3.00 8.09
CA ALA A 27 -12.08 4.13 8.89
C ALA A 27 -11.22 4.36 10.16
N LYS A 28 -10.71 3.29 10.77
CA LYS A 28 -9.76 3.39 11.91
C LYS A 28 -8.44 4.08 11.53
N GLY A 29 -8.13 4.14 10.24
CA GLY A 29 -6.91 4.75 9.71
C GLY A 29 -5.68 3.87 9.94
N VAL A 30 -4.78 3.87 8.97
CA VAL A 30 -3.44 3.30 9.13
C VAL A 30 -2.49 4.47 9.35
N ASN A 31 -1.97 4.61 10.57
CA ASN A 31 -0.85 5.51 10.84
C ASN A 31 0.44 4.71 10.62
N PRO A 32 1.10 4.82 9.45
CA PRO A 32 2.40 4.19 9.27
C PRO A 32 3.36 4.76 10.31
N PRO A 33 4.23 3.91 10.92
CA PRO A 33 5.24 4.40 11.85
C PRO A 33 6.11 5.44 11.14
N ALA A 34 6.38 6.55 11.83
CA ALA A 34 7.28 7.58 11.34
C ALA A 34 8.68 6.96 11.19
N ARG A 35 9.12 6.77 9.95
CA ARG A 35 10.48 6.34 9.65
C ARG A 35 11.32 7.61 9.46
N PRO A 36 12.37 7.85 10.25
CA PRO A 36 13.28 8.95 9.99
C PRO A 36 13.97 8.68 8.65
N LEU A 37 13.65 9.49 7.65
CA LEU A 37 14.25 9.45 6.33
C LEU A 37 15.08 10.72 6.15
N ASP A 38 16.35 10.56 5.81
CA ASP A 38 17.30 11.66 5.61
C ASP A 38 17.86 11.67 4.19
N GLY A 39 18.45 12.81 3.81
CA GLY A 39 19.10 13.01 2.52
C GLY A 39 18.19 12.69 1.33
N TYR A 40 18.71 11.90 0.40
CA TYR A 40 18.02 11.54 -0.84
C TYR A 40 16.74 10.72 -0.62
N LEU A 41 16.68 9.89 0.42
CA LEU A 41 15.51 9.05 0.70
C LEU A 41 14.28 9.88 1.07
N LYS A 42 14.49 11.01 1.76
CA LYS A 42 13.42 11.96 2.08
C LYS A 42 12.83 12.60 0.82
N ARG A 43 13.70 12.96 -0.14
CA ARG A 43 13.27 13.48 -1.46
C ARG A 43 12.51 12.41 -2.25
N TYR A 44 13.07 11.20 -2.31
CA TYR A 44 12.47 10.07 -3.03
C TYR A 44 11.08 9.73 -2.50
N ALA A 45 10.93 9.52 -1.19
CA ALA A 45 9.65 9.17 -0.58
C ALA A 45 8.56 10.25 -0.77
N LYS A 46 8.95 11.51 -0.98
CA LYS A 46 8.02 12.62 -1.19
C LYS A 46 7.57 12.77 -2.64
N LEU A 47 8.43 12.44 -3.60
CA LEU A 47 8.24 12.81 -5.02
C LEU A 47 8.00 11.61 -5.95
N VAL A 48 8.22 10.38 -5.46
CA VAL A 48 8.02 9.20 -6.28
C VAL A 48 6.53 8.91 -6.48
N THR A 49 6.14 8.62 -7.72
CA THR A 49 4.80 8.16 -8.05
C THR A 49 4.59 6.69 -7.66
N SER A 50 3.36 6.19 -7.77
CA SER A 50 3.04 4.80 -7.45
C SER A 50 3.77 3.82 -8.38
N SER A 51 4.00 2.60 -7.91
CA SER A 51 4.67 1.56 -8.70
C SER A 51 3.90 1.19 -9.96
N ASN A 52 2.57 1.29 -9.95
CA ASN A 52 1.73 1.06 -11.13
C ASN A 52 1.91 2.13 -12.22
N THR A 53 2.40 3.33 -11.88
CA THR A 53 2.75 4.40 -12.82
C THR A 53 4.25 4.47 -13.09
N GLY A 54 5.01 3.45 -12.68
CA GLY A 54 6.44 3.32 -12.97
C GLY A 54 7.37 3.89 -11.91
N ALA A 55 6.87 4.35 -10.76
CA ALA A 55 7.68 4.91 -9.67
C ALA A 55 8.68 5.99 -10.13
N VAL A 56 8.24 6.83 -11.06
CA VAL A 56 9.03 7.97 -11.57
C VAL A 56 8.90 9.17 -10.65
N PHE A 57 9.87 10.07 -10.70
CA PHE A 57 9.79 11.37 -10.03
C PHE A 57 8.74 12.24 -10.73
N VAL A 58 7.86 12.86 -9.95
CA VAL A 58 7.05 13.98 -10.43
C VAL A 58 7.97 15.20 -10.44
N ASP A 59 8.50 15.55 -11.61
CA ASP A 59 9.18 16.83 -11.84
C ASP A 59 8.17 17.98 -11.97
#